data_AF-A0A7J7ZXZ4-F1
#
_entry.id   AF-A0A7J7ZXZ4-F1
#
_cell.length_a   1.000
_cell.length_b   1.000
_cell.length_c   1.000
_cell.angle_alpha   90.00
_cell.angle_beta   90.00
_cell.angle_gamma   90.00
#
_symmetry.space_group_name_H-M   'P 1'
#
loop_
_entity.id
_entity.type
_entity.pdbx_description
1 polymer ?
#
loop_
_entity_poly.entity_id
_entity_poly.type
_entity_poly.pdbx_seq_one_letter_code
_entity_poly.pdbx_strand_id
1 'polypeptide(L)'
;MEKQKAKRIQKYEDSVRNLWDNFKHTNSYRIMGVPEEERKQDIGNLYEEIMTENFPYLVKEIDLQVQEVQRTPNNRNPKRTTPRHIIIKMPRAKDKERILKAEREKQLVTYKGVPIRLSADFSTETMQARGSGKKYSK
;
A
#
# COMPACT_ATOMS: atom_id res chain seq x y z
N MET A 1 -8.46 40.44 0.31
CA MET A 1 -9.55 39.43 0.35
C MET A 1 -9.18 38.10 -0.31
N GLU A 2 -8.54 38.10 -1.48
CA GLU A 2 -8.24 36.89 -2.25
C GLU A 2 -7.27 35.91 -1.56
N LYS A 3 -6.17 36.43 -0.97
CA LYS A 3 -5.22 35.62 -0.15
C LYS A 3 -5.87 34.89 1.02
N GLN A 4 -6.93 35.46 1.60
CA GLN A 4 -7.60 34.88 2.77
C GLN A 4 -8.60 33.79 2.37
N LYS A 5 -9.24 33.94 1.20
CA LYS A 5 -10.04 32.88 0.57
C LYS A 5 -9.16 31.70 0.14
N ALA A 6 -8.01 31.95 -0.49
CA ALA A 6 -7.06 30.92 -0.89
C ALA A 6 -6.56 30.09 0.31
N LYS A 7 -6.18 30.75 1.42
CA LYS A 7 -5.78 30.06 2.66
C LYS A 7 -6.90 29.19 3.25
N ARG A 8 -8.16 29.63 3.15
CA ARG A 8 -9.31 28.82 3.61
C ARG A 8 -9.52 27.59 2.73
N ILE A 9 -9.48 27.75 1.41
CA ILE A 9 -9.63 26.64 0.46
C ILE A 9 -8.52 25.60 0.69
N GLN A 10 -7.28 26.05 0.79
CA GLN A 10 -6.14 25.18 1.07
C GLN A 10 -6.32 24.40 2.39
N LYS A 11 -6.80 25.05 3.45
CA LYS A 11 -7.08 24.37 4.72
C LYS A 11 -8.17 23.29 4.59
N TYR A 12 -9.19 23.52 3.77
CA TYR A 12 -10.23 22.52 3.51
C TYR A 12 -9.69 21.35 2.69
N GLU A 13 -8.88 21.62 1.66
CA GLU A 13 -8.19 20.60 0.89
C GLU A 13 -7.26 19.76 1.78
N ASP A 14 -6.45 20.39 2.64
CA ASP A 14 -5.62 19.71 3.64
C ASP A 14 -6.46 18.81 4.57
N SER A 15 -7.61 19.31 5.03
CA SER A 15 -8.49 18.59 5.96
C SER A 15 -9.14 17.37 5.30
N VAL A 16 -9.69 17.53 4.09
CA VAL A 16 -10.29 16.44 3.32
C VAL A 16 -9.23 15.38 3.02
N ARG A 17 -8.02 15.80 2.66
CA ARG A 17 -6.89 14.89 2.41
C ARG A 17 -6.48 14.11 3.64
N ASN A 18 -6.31 14.78 4.79
CA ASN A 18 -5.96 14.10 6.04
C ASN A 18 -7.04 13.09 6.45
N LEU A 19 -8.32 13.40 6.29
CA LEU A 19 -9.41 12.46 6.54
C LEU A 19 -9.37 11.26 5.58
N TRP A 20 -9.14 11.52 4.30
CA TRP A 20 -9.06 10.48 3.27
C TRP A 20 -7.84 9.58 3.43
N ASP A 21 -6.69 10.17 3.74
CA ASP A 21 -5.46 9.44 4.05
C ASP A 21 -5.64 8.64 5.34
N ASN A 22 -6.24 9.18 6.40
CA ASN A 22 -6.56 8.36 7.59
C ASN A 22 -7.47 7.17 7.24
N PHE A 23 -8.46 7.37 6.37
CA PHE A 23 -9.37 6.30 5.94
C PHE A 23 -8.69 5.24 5.06
N LYS A 24 -7.84 5.63 4.11
CA LYS A 24 -7.09 4.70 3.24
C LYS A 24 -5.89 4.05 3.93
N HIS A 25 -5.20 4.83 4.77
CA HIS A 25 -4.01 4.43 5.51
C HIS A 25 -4.31 3.40 6.59
N THR A 26 -5.51 3.40 7.19
CA THR A 26 -5.77 2.46 8.29
C THR A 26 -5.55 1.02 7.84
N ASN A 27 -6.06 0.64 6.67
CA ASN A 27 -6.20 -0.77 6.36
C ASN A 27 -5.47 -1.25 5.09
N SER A 28 -4.96 -0.37 4.22
CA SER A 28 -4.39 -0.78 2.93
C SER A 28 -2.88 -0.59 2.78
N TYR A 29 -2.24 -1.49 2.04
CA TYR A 29 -0.83 -1.39 1.63
C TYR A 29 -0.65 -1.94 0.22
N ARG A 30 0.54 -1.73 -0.34
CA ARG A 30 0.86 -1.95 -1.74
C ARG A 30 2.05 -2.89 -1.90
N ILE A 31 1.92 -3.83 -2.84
CA ILE A 31 3.00 -4.71 -3.30
C ILE A 31 3.47 -4.25 -4.68
N MET A 32 4.79 -4.15 -4.84
CA MET A 32 5.46 -3.75 -6.07
C MET A 32 6.43 -4.86 -6.52
N GLY A 33 6.60 -5.01 -7.84
CA GLY A 33 7.55 -5.95 -8.43
C GLY A 33 6.97 -7.31 -8.83
N VAL A 34 5.71 -7.59 -8.53
CA VAL A 34 5.09 -8.87 -8.91
C VAL A 34 4.83 -8.94 -10.43
N PRO A 35 5.33 -9.96 -11.15
CA PRO A 35 5.09 -10.16 -12.58
C PRO A 35 3.61 -10.16 -12.99
N GLU A 36 3.29 -9.79 -14.23
CA GLU A 36 1.89 -9.71 -14.71
C GLU A 36 1.34 -11.01 -15.32
N GLU A 37 2.18 -12.00 -15.55
CA GLU A 37 1.83 -13.23 -16.27
C GLU A 37 0.86 -14.13 -15.48
N GLU A 38 0.70 -13.86 -14.19
CA GLU A 38 -0.24 -14.53 -13.28
C GLU A 38 -1.69 -14.04 -13.44
N ARG A 39 -2.19 -13.98 -14.67
CA ARG A 39 -3.58 -13.57 -14.95
C ARG A 39 -4.63 -14.59 -14.51
N LYS A 40 -4.23 -15.81 -14.13
CA LYS A 40 -5.14 -16.94 -13.89
C LYS A 40 -5.00 -17.63 -12.54
N GLN A 41 -3.87 -17.47 -11.84
CA GLN A 41 -3.77 -17.93 -10.45
C GLN A 41 -4.42 -16.88 -9.58
N ASP A 42 -5.37 -17.31 -8.75
CA ASP A 42 -6.18 -16.45 -7.89
C ASP A 42 -5.32 -15.38 -7.23
N ILE A 43 -5.54 -14.13 -7.59
CA ILE A 43 -4.95 -12.97 -6.92
C ILE A 43 -5.18 -13.05 -5.40
N GLY A 44 -6.20 -13.80 -4.96
CA GLY A 44 -6.42 -14.19 -3.57
C GLY A 44 -5.26 -14.99 -2.95
N ASN A 45 -4.74 -16.01 -3.64
CA ASN A 45 -3.70 -16.90 -3.11
C ASN A 45 -2.32 -16.22 -3.08
N LEU A 46 -2.08 -15.22 -3.92
CA LEU A 46 -0.82 -14.48 -3.98
C LEU A 46 -0.41 -13.90 -2.63
N TYR A 47 -1.37 -13.37 -1.86
CA TYR A 47 -1.06 -12.83 -0.54
C TYR A 47 -0.60 -13.93 0.42
N GLU A 48 -1.31 -15.06 0.44
CA GLU A 48 -0.96 -16.20 1.29
C GLU A 48 0.41 -16.78 0.93
N GLU A 49 0.73 -16.89 -0.37
CA GLU A 49 2.04 -17.33 -0.86
C GLU A 49 3.16 -16.40 -0.38
N ILE A 50 3.01 -15.07 -0.55
CA ILE A 50 4.00 -14.09 -0.10
C ILE A 50 4.20 -14.17 1.42
N MET A 51 3.11 -14.27 2.18
CA MET A 51 3.18 -14.33 3.63
C MET A 51 3.81 -15.63 4.13
N THR A 52 3.52 -16.76 3.50
CA THR A 52 4.10 -18.06 3.85
C THR A 52 5.58 -18.14 3.48
N GLU A 53 5.96 -17.63 2.31
CA GLU A 53 7.35 -17.56 1.85
C GLU A 53 8.18 -16.65 2.76
N ASN A 54 7.62 -15.51 3.20
CA ASN A 54 8.42 -14.48 3.86
C ASN A 54 8.27 -14.39 5.37
N PHE A 55 7.07 -14.61 5.89
CA PHE A 55 6.71 -14.35 7.28
C PHE A 55 5.92 -15.52 7.88
N PRO A 56 6.47 -16.74 7.90
CA PRO A 56 5.73 -17.94 8.35
C PRO A 56 5.28 -17.86 9.81
N TYR A 57 5.92 -17.02 10.63
CA TYR A 57 5.49 -16.76 12.01
C TYR A 57 4.24 -15.88 12.06
N LEU A 58 4.11 -14.88 11.19
CA LEU A 58 2.92 -14.03 11.12
C LEU A 58 1.70 -14.80 10.62
N VAL A 59 1.89 -15.77 9.72
CA VAL A 59 0.81 -16.65 9.24
C VAL A 59 0.15 -17.43 10.39
N LYS A 60 0.90 -17.76 11.43
CA LYS A 60 0.36 -18.47 12.61
C LYS A 60 -0.35 -17.54 13.60
N GLU A 61 0.05 -16.28 13.64
CA GLU A 61 -0.46 -15.29 14.61
C GLU A 61 -1.63 -14.47 14.08
N ILE A 62 -1.65 -14.23 12.77
CA ILE A 62 -2.58 -13.35 12.08
C ILE A 62 -3.42 -14.21 11.15
N ASP A 63 -4.74 -14.03 11.24
CA ASP A 63 -5.66 -14.58 10.25
C ASP A 63 -5.38 -13.89 8.90
N LEU A 64 -4.95 -14.67 7.90
CA LEU A 64 -4.57 -14.16 6.57
C LEU A 64 -5.78 -13.66 5.76
N GLN A 65 -6.96 -13.59 6.36
CA GLN A 65 -8.14 -12.97 5.76
C GLN A 65 -7.84 -11.55 5.27
N VAL A 66 -7.85 -11.41 3.95
CA VAL A 66 -7.78 -10.14 3.25
C VAL A 66 -9.19 -9.72 2.83
N GLN A 67 -9.50 -8.43 2.98
CA GLN A 67 -10.77 -7.90 2.52
C GLN A 67 -10.79 -7.77 0.99
N GLU A 68 -9.68 -7.34 0.41
CA GLU A 68 -9.58 -7.12 -1.03
C GLU A 68 -8.11 -7.20 -1.47
N VAL A 69 -7.87 -7.88 -2.59
CA VAL A 69 -6.58 -7.89 -3.28
C VAL A 69 -6.84 -7.57 -4.73
N GLN A 70 -6.30 -6.45 -5.20
CA GLN A 70 -6.54 -5.98 -6.57
C GLN A 70 -5.31 -5.37 -7.22
N ARG A 71 -5.17 -5.59 -8.54
CA ARG A 71 -4.15 -4.93 -9.35
C ARG A 71 -4.63 -3.53 -9.73
N THR A 72 -3.83 -2.52 -9.41
CA THR A 72 -4.18 -1.12 -9.70
C THR A 72 -3.21 -0.50 -10.71
N PRO A 73 -3.72 0.15 -11.78
CA PRO A 73 -5.13 0.21 -12.22
C PRO A 73 -5.64 -1.13 -12.77
N ASN A 74 -6.96 -1.36 -12.74
CA ASN A 74 -7.57 -2.62 -13.21
C ASN A 74 -7.20 -2.96 -14.66
N ASN A 75 -7.10 -1.93 -15.52
CA ASN A 75 -6.71 -2.11 -16.91
C ASN A 75 -5.19 -2.04 -17.07
N ARG A 76 -4.61 -3.05 -17.73
CA ARG A 76 -3.19 -3.03 -18.12
C ARG A 76 -2.99 -2.01 -19.23
N ASN A 77 -2.05 -1.08 -19.04
CA ASN A 77 -1.57 -0.19 -20.10
C ASN A 77 -0.46 -0.91 -20.89
N PRO A 78 -0.65 -1.23 -22.18
CA PRO A 78 0.37 -1.92 -22.99
C PRO A 78 1.70 -1.15 -23.10
N LYS A 79 1.67 0.18 -22.96
CA LYS A 79 2.87 1.03 -23.04
C LYS A 79 3.74 0.98 -21.78
N ARG A 80 3.24 0.41 -20.68
CA ARG A 80 3.96 0.36 -19.41
C ARG A 80 4.78 -0.92 -19.32
N THR A 81 6.09 -0.78 -19.19
CA THR A 81 7.04 -1.90 -19.04
C THR A 81 7.12 -2.43 -17.61
N THR A 82 6.80 -1.60 -16.62
CA THR A 82 6.79 -2.00 -15.21
C THR A 82 5.51 -2.74 -14.84
N PRO A 83 5.57 -3.79 -14.00
CA PRO A 83 4.38 -4.47 -13.53
C PRO A 83 3.46 -3.54 -12.73
N ARG A 84 2.15 -3.74 -12.84
CA ARG A 84 1.18 -3.03 -12.00
C ARG A 84 1.31 -3.41 -10.54
N HIS A 85 1.07 -2.43 -9.69
CA HIS A 85 1.05 -2.64 -8.25
C HIS A 85 -0.19 -3.41 -7.83
N ILE A 86 -0.08 -4.14 -6.73
CA ILE A 86 -1.20 -4.80 -6.07
C ILE A 86 -1.54 -3.99 -4.82
N ILE A 87 -2.81 -3.66 -4.63
CA ILE A 87 -3.32 -3.07 -3.40
C ILE A 87 -3.97 -4.19 -2.60
N ILE A 88 -3.54 -4.32 -1.34
CA ILE A 88 -4.11 -5.24 -0.37
C ILE A 88 -4.80 -4.44 0.70
N LYS A 89 -6.06 -4.78 0.96
CA LYS A 89 -6.86 -4.20 2.03
C LYS A 89 -7.04 -5.23 3.13
N MET A 90 -6.47 -4.93 4.28
CA MET A 90 -6.61 -5.74 5.49
C MET A 90 -7.92 -5.41 6.21
N PRO A 91 -8.55 -6.38 6.88
CA PRO A 91 -9.69 -6.09 7.75
C PRO A 91 -9.30 -5.26 8.98
N ARG A 92 -8.04 -5.39 9.44
CA ARG A 92 -7.53 -4.74 10.65
C ARG A 92 -6.25 -3.96 10.37
N ALA A 93 -6.21 -2.70 10.81
CA ALA A 93 -5.04 -1.83 10.68
C ALA A 93 -3.79 -2.37 11.40
N LYS A 94 -3.99 -2.99 12.57
CA LYS A 94 -2.90 -3.54 13.40
C LYS A 94 -2.11 -4.62 12.66
N ASP A 95 -2.81 -5.46 11.89
CA ASP A 95 -2.20 -6.57 11.16
C ASP A 95 -1.36 -6.04 9.99
N LYS A 96 -1.88 -5.04 9.26
CA LYS A 96 -1.10 -4.29 8.27
C LYS A 96 0.20 -3.73 8.88
N GLU A 97 0.13 -3.07 10.03
CA GLU A 97 1.31 -2.45 10.64
C GLU A 97 2.36 -3.47 11.04
N ARG A 98 1.95 -4.65 11.54
CA ARG A 98 2.85 -5.76 11.85
C ARG A 98 3.58 -6.27 10.60
N ILE A 99 2.86 -6.45 9.49
CA ILE A 99 3.45 -6.91 8.22
C ILE A 99 4.46 -5.89 7.69
N LEU A 100 4.10 -4.60 7.67
CA LEU A 100 5.01 -3.55 7.20
C LEU A 100 6.21 -3.36 8.14
N LYS A 101 6.07 -3.66 9.43
CA LYS A 101 7.19 -3.67 10.37
C LYS A 101 8.13 -4.85 10.07
N ALA A 102 7.56 -6.04 9.88
CA ALA A 102 8.32 -7.24 9.53
C ALA A 102 9.09 -7.08 8.21
N GLU A 103 8.50 -6.45 7.20
CA GLU A 103 9.21 -6.14 5.94
C GLU A 103 10.44 -5.28 6.16
N ARG A 104 10.34 -4.23 6.98
CA ARG A 104 11.47 -3.34 7.30
C ARG A 104 12.59 -4.04 8.04
N GLU A 105 12.23 -5.00 8.91
CA GLU A 105 13.21 -5.79 9.68
C GLU A 105 13.88 -6.84 8.80
N LYS A 106 13.14 -7.50 7.90
CA LYS A 106 13.65 -8.56 7.03
C LYS A 106 14.48 -8.02 5.86
N GLN A 107 14.22 -6.78 5.41
CA GLN A 107 14.85 -6.04 4.29
C GLN A 107 14.71 -6.67 2.89
N LEU A 108 14.65 -8.01 2.77
CA LEU A 108 14.42 -8.73 1.52
C LEU A 108 13.13 -9.55 1.60
N VAL A 109 12.15 -9.15 0.79
CA VAL A 109 10.91 -9.89 0.59
C VAL A 109 10.89 -10.40 -0.84
N THR A 110 10.59 -11.68 -1.03
CA THR A 110 10.56 -12.31 -2.34
C THR A 110 9.19 -12.87 -2.67
N TYR A 111 8.92 -13.08 -3.95
CA TYR A 111 7.77 -13.83 -4.41
C TYR A 111 8.24 -14.75 -5.53
N LYS A 112 8.18 -16.07 -5.31
CA LYS A 112 8.70 -17.07 -6.27
C LYS A 112 10.16 -16.77 -6.67
N GLY A 113 10.96 -16.33 -5.69
CA GLY A 113 12.37 -15.94 -5.91
C GLY A 113 12.59 -14.57 -6.55
N VAL A 114 11.55 -13.84 -6.96
CA VAL A 114 11.65 -12.46 -7.46
C VAL A 114 11.59 -11.48 -6.29
N PRO A 115 12.53 -10.52 -6.16
CA PRO A 115 12.46 -9.52 -5.11
C PRO A 115 11.25 -8.60 -5.31
N ILE A 116 10.48 -8.42 -4.24
CA ILE A 116 9.30 -7.56 -4.18
C ILE A 116 9.42 -6.56 -3.05
N ARG A 117 8.59 -5.52 -3.08
CA ARG A 117 8.57 -4.49 -2.04
C ARG A 117 7.17 -4.24 -1.52
N LEU A 118 7.04 -4.18 -0.20
CA LEU A 118 5.80 -3.83 0.48
C LEU A 118 5.89 -2.39 0.97
N SER A 119 4.83 -1.60 0.77
CA SER A 119 4.79 -0.22 1.25
C SER A 119 3.37 0.18 1.62
N ALA A 120 3.19 1.06 2.59
CA ALA A 120 1.86 1.61 2.86
C ALA A 120 1.32 2.41 1.66
N ASP A 121 0.02 2.30 1.41
CA ASP A 121 -0.65 3.06 0.35
C ASP A 121 -0.94 4.48 0.85
N PHE A 122 -0.23 5.46 0.30
CA PHE A 122 -0.38 6.89 0.62
C PHE A 122 -0.95 7.63 -0.58
N SER A 123 -1.65 8.75 -0.35
CA SER A 123 -1.94 9.71 -1.43
C SER A 123 -0.65 10.21 -2.06
N THR A 124 -0.73 10.61 -3.33
CA THR A 124 0.39 11.20 -4.09
C THR A 124 0.98 12.40 -3.38
N GLU A 125 0.14 13.22 -2.74
CA GLU A 125 0.57 14.42 -2.04
C GLU A 125 1.27 14.10 -0.72
N THR A 126 0.79 13.10 0.03
CA THR A 126 1.48 12.61 1.24
C THR A 126 2.82 11.95 0.88
N MET A 127 2.88 11.21 -0.23
CA MET A 127 4.14 10.69 -0.76
C MET A 127 5.12 11.82 -1.09
N GLN A 128 4.65 12.86 -1.79
CA GLN A 128 5.47 14.03 -2.16
C GLN A 128 5.92 14.82 -0.92
N ALA A 129 5.02 15.05 0.05
CA ALA A 129 5.33 15.78 1.27
C ALA A 129 6.45 15.09 2.07
N ARG A 130 6.38 13.75 2.21
CA ARG A 130 7.43 12.95 2.86
C ARG A 130 8.75 12.96 2.12
N GLY A 131 8.72 12.89 0.78
CA GLY A 131 9.91 13.03 -0.05
C GLY A 131 10.54 14.43 0.05
N SER A 132 9.73 15.46 0.29
CA SER A 132 10.18 16.86 0.41
C SER A 132 10.61 17.28 1.82
N GLY A 133 10.49 16.40 2.82
CA GLY A 133 10.87 16.70 4.21
C GLY A 133 9.97 17.70 4.96
N LYS A 134 8.82 18.10 4.38
CA LYS A 134 7.86 19.00 5.05
C LYS A 134 7.14 18.24 6.18
N LYS A 135 7.44 18.59 7.43
CA LYS A 135 6.75 18.07 8.62
C LYS A 135 5.36 18.73 8.74
N TYR A 136 4.33 17.94 9.02
CA TYR A 136 3.01 18.46 9.40
C TYR A 136 3.11 19.10 10.80
N SER A 137 2.50 20.27 10.99
CA SER A 137 2.12 20.71 12.33
C SER A 137 1.09 19.73 12.86
N LYS A 138 1.34 19.17 14.04
CA LYS A 138 0.32 18.53 14.86
C LYS A 138 -0.75 19.56 15.26
#